data_AF-A0A5E4K0I6-F1
#
_entry.id   AF-A0A5E4K0I6-F1
#
_cell.length_a   1.000
_cell.length_b   1.000
_cell.length_c   1.000
_cell.angle_alpha   90.00
_cell.angle_beta   90.00
_cell.angle_gamma   90.00
#
_symmetry.space_group_name_H-M   'P 1'
#
loop_
_entity.id
_entity.type
_entity.pdbx_description
1 polymer ?
#
loop_
_entity_poly.entity_id
_entity_poly.type
_entity_poly.pdbx_seq_one_letter_code
_entity_poly.pdbx_strand_id
1 'polypeptide(L)'
;MESTFSEDFKKFFLITFTEQLIKHSATQDISKLKSLIELKEKNKRETFSPINQKEQRIIKKEIPKKISPPKIIVQQQTPPRPIQKQISRPVVKQTLFIPEPKLPEYLEYLKPAPNTEIEMDLWKLNPLVKDQAVRIIEVNPDEKVVVTGTMGTKQTGIVLNKEDIDRVINRFAEISKIPTNEGVYKVASGNLILSAIISSVIGSKLIIKKMAPNQQSQFSNLQKK
;
A
#
# COMPACT_ATOMS: atom_id res chain seq x y z
N MET A 1 -14.03 4.26 26.68
CA MET A 1 -15.50 4.29 26.77
C MET A 1 -16.03 4.42 25.35
N GLU A 2 -16.59 3.36 24.79
CA GLU A 2 -17.19 3.40 23.46
C GLU A 2 -18.62 3.94 23.60
N SER A 3 -18.85 5.18 23.17
CA SER A 3 -20.21 5.73 23.11
C SER A 3 -20.93 5.12 21.91
N THR A 4 -21.77 4.12 22.13
CA THR A 4 -22.62 3.55 21.08
C THR A 4 -23.84 4.45 20.89
N PHE A 5 -24.03 4.97 19.67
CA PHE A 5 -25.24 5.70 19.31
C PHE A 5 -26.47 4.79 19.37
N SER A 6 -27.61 5.33 19.80
CA SER A 6 -28.92 4.66 19.76
C SER A 6 -29.25 4.16 18.35
N GLU A 7 -29.88 3.00 18.23
CA GLU A 7 -30.30 2.42 16.95
C GLU A 7 -31.25 3.35 16.19
N ASP A 8 -32.13 4.04 16.90
CA ASP A 8 -33.07 5.00 16.32
C ASP A 8 -32.34 6.18 15.65
N PHE A 9 -31.28 6.67 16.30
CA PHE A 9 -30.44 7.73 15.74
C PHE A 9 -29.71 7.26 14.49
N LYS A 10 -29.15 6.04 14.51
CA LYS A 10 -28.48 5.47 13.34
C LYS A 10 -29.44 5.35 12.16
N LYS A 11 -30.66 4.87 12.39
CA LYS A 11 -31.69 4.74 11.36
C LYS A 11 -32.11 6.10 10.82
N PHE A 12 -32.39 7.05 11.70
CA PHE A 12 -32.74 8.42 11.33
C PHE A 12 -31.63 9.06 10.49
N PHE A 13 -30.39 9.03 10.99
CA PHE A 13 -29.23 9.58 10.31
C PHE A 13 -29.04 8.97 8.92
N LEU A 14 -29.15 7.64 8.79
CA LEU A 14 -28.98 6.97 7.51
C LEU A 14 -30.02 7.44 6.49
N ILE A 15 -31.28 7.57 6.90
CA ILE A 15 -32.37 8.05 6.05
C ILE A 15 -32.08 9.50 5.61
N THR A 16 -31.87 10.41 6.56
CA THR A 16 -31.66 11.84 6.26
C THR A 16 -30.40 12.07 5.40
N PHE A 17 -29.33 11.31 5.66
CA PHE A 17 -28.11 11.37 4.88
C PHE A 17 -28.32 10.89 3.45
N THR A 18 -29.03 9.77 3.26
CA THR A 18 -29.35 9.28 1.91
C THR A 18 -30.26 10.22 1.14
N GLU A 19 -31.24 10.85 1.79
CA GLU A 19 -32.09 11.87 1.17
C GLU A 19 -31.28 13.06 0.66
N GLN A 20 -30.33 13.57 1.47
CA GLN A 20 -29.46 14.66 1.06
C GLN A 20 -28.53 14.28 -0.10
N LEU A 21 -27.96 13.07 -0.07
CA LEU A 21 -27.15 12.56 -1.17
C LEU A 21 -27.92 12.50 -2.49
N ILE A 22 -29.17 12.01 -2.44
CA ILE A 22 -30.02 11.93 -3.63
C ILE A 22 -30.36 13.33 -4.14
N LYS A 23 -30.74 14.24 -3.24
CA LYS A 23 -31.11 15.62 -3.58
C LYS A 23 -29.99 16.39 -4.29
N HIS A 24 -28.74 16.10 -3.95
CA HIS A 24 -27.56 16.76 -4.53
C HIS A 24 -26.83 15.93 -5.61
N SER A 25 -27.36 14.76 -5.97
CA SER A 25 -26.77 13.93 -7.02
C SER A 25 -27.11 14.43 -8.43
N ALA A 26 -26.19 14.25 -9.39
CA ALA A 26 -26.46 14.56 -10.78
C ALA A 26 -27.50 13.57 -11.36
N THR A 27 -28.37 14.05 -12.26
CA THR A 27 -29.42 13.25 -12.91
C THR A 27 -28.89 12.00 -13.63
N GLN A 28 -27.63 12.04 -14.08
CA GLN A 28 -26.96 10.91 -14.70
C GLN A 28 -26.72 9.75 -13.72
N ASP A 29 -26.39 10.05 -12.47
CA ASP A 29 -26.10 9.02 -11.46
C ASP A 29 -27.37 8.34 -10.96
N ILE A 30 -28.48 9.10 -10.88
CA ILE A 30 -29.82 8.55 -10.59
C ILE A 30 -30.24 7.55 -11.69
N SER A 31 -29.92 7.86 -12.94
CA SER A 31 -30.25 6.99 -14.08
C SER A 31 -29.44 5.69 -14.06
N LYS A 32 -28.13 5.78 -13.75
CA LYS A 32 -27.28 4.59 -13.53
C LYS A 32 -27.79 3.75 -12.37
N LEU A 33 -28.15 4.37 -11.25
CA LEU A 33 -28.67 3.67 -10.09
C LEU A 33 -29.96 2.89 -10.40
N LYS A 34 -30.90 3.50 -11.15
CA LYS A 34 -32.11 2.82 -11.62
C LYS A 34 -31.78 1.57 -12.45
N SER A 35 -30.85 1.68 -13.39
CA SER A 35 -30.43 0.53 -14.22
C SER A 35 -29.82 -0.61 -13.39
N LEU A 36 -29.04 -0.29 -12.34
CA LEU A 36 -28.45 -1.28 -11.44
C LEU A 36 -29.51 -1.99 -10.57
N ILE A 37 -30.54 -1.27 -10.12
CA ILE A 37 -31.64 -1.86 -9.36
C ILE A 37 -32.43 -2.83 -10.24
N GLU A 38 -32.77 -2.41 -11.46
CA GLU A 38 -33.50 -3.26 -12.41
C GLU A 38 -32.71 -4.52 -12.78
N LEU A 39 -31.38 -4.40 -12.95
CA LEU A 39 -30.50 -5.54 -13.19
C LEU A 39 -30.48 -6.50 -11.98
N LYS A 40 -30.41 -5.98 -10.75
CA LYS A 40 -30.44 -6.80 -9.54
C LYS A 40 -31.78 -7.51 -9.36
N GLU A 41 -32.90 -6.89 -9.71
CA GLU A 41 -34.22 -7.51 -9.66
C GLU A 41 -34.37 -8.63 -10.70
N LYS A 42 -33.87 -8.43 -11.93
CA LYS A 42 -33.82 -9.48 -12.95
C LYS A 42 -33.00 -10.68 -12.48
N ASN A 43 -31.80 -10.45 -11.95
CA ASN A 43 -30.95 -11.52 -11.43
C ASN A 43 -31.59 -12.27 -10.25
N LYS A 44 -32.28 -11.58 -9.34
CA LYS A 44 -33.02 -12.23 -8.24
C LYS A 44 -34.13 -13.13 -8.76
N ARG A 45 -34.86 -12.72 -9.80
CA ARG A 45 -35.93 -13.52 -10.41
C ARG A 45 -35.39 -14.75 -11.13
N GLU A 46 -34.21 -14.66 -11.74
CA GLU A 46 -33.57 -15.80 -12.43
C GLU A 46 -33.04 -16.86 -11.45
N THR A 47 -32.53 -16.45 -10.28
CA THR A 47 -32.04 -17.38 -9.22
C THR A 47 -33.14 -18.18 -8.49
N PHE A 48 -34.43 -17.87 -8.73
CA PHE A 48 -35.56 -18.65 -8.21
C PHE A 48 -36.23 -19.54 -9.27
N SER A 49 -35.49 -19.95 -10.31
CA SER A 49 -35.91 -21.11 -11.09
C SER A 49 -35.69 -22.38 -10.23
N PRO A 50 -36.73 -23.21 -10.00
CA PRO A 50 -36.62 -24.36 -9.12
C PRO A 50 -35.61 -25.36 -9.72
N ILE A 51 -34.47 -25.50 -9.03
CA ILE A 51 -33.52 -26.58 -9.28
C ILE A 51 -34.28 -27.89 -9.09
N ASN A 52 -34.49 -28.59 -10.22
CA ASN A 52 -35.09 -29.91 -10.27
C ASN A 52 -34.34 -30.85 -9.31
N GLN A 53 -35.07 -31.43 -8.36
CA GLN A 53 -34.59 -32.31 -7.29
C GLN A 53 -34.10 -33.70 -7.76
N LYS A 54 -33.42 -33.82 -8.91
CA LYS A 54 -33.04 -35.14 -9.49
C LYS A 54 -31.57 -35.55 -9.33
N GLU A 55 -30.67 -34.71 -8.82
CA GLU A 55 -29.23 -35.05 -8.79
C GLU A 55 -28.64 -35.46 -7.43
N GLN A 56 -29.41 -35.46 -6.34
CA GLN A 56 -28.89 -35.84 -5.01
C GLN A 56 -28.95 -37.34 -4.68
N ARG A 57 -29.13 -38.24 -5.67
CA ARG A 57 -29.24 -39.70 -5.43
C ARG A 57 -28.10 -40.57 -5.96
N ILE A 58 -27.00 -40.02 -6.48
CA ILE A 58 -25.95 -40.85 -7.13
C ILE A 58 -24.68 -41.08 -6.28
N ILE A 59 -24.45 -40.36 -5.18
CA ILE A 59 -23.20 -40.48 -4.40
C ILE A 59 -23.36 -41.35 -3.16
N LYS A 60 -23.85 -42.58 -3.31
CA LYS A 60 -23.69 -43.68 -2.33
C LYS A 60 -23.77 -45.04 -3.04
N LYS A 61 -22.77 -45.39 -3.85
CA LYS A 61 -22.53 -46.78 -4.27
C LYS A 61 -21.05 -47.11 -4.24
N GLU A 62 -20.72 -47.96 -3.28
CA GLU A 62 -19.84 -49.13 -3.37
C GLU A 62 -18.39 -48.92 -3.87
N ILE A 63 -17.46 -49.07 -2.93
CA ILE A 63 -16.04 -49.29 -3.17
C ILE A 63 -15.84 -50.80 -3.43
N PRO A 64 -15.50 -51.25 -4.66
CA PRO A 64 -15.09 -52.63 -4.88
C PRO A 64 -13.67 -52.87 -4.35
N LYS A 65 -13.57 -53.85 -3.45
CA LYS A 65 -12.31 -54.46 -2.98
C LYS A 65 -11.66 -55.31 -4.10
N LYS A 66 -10.33 -55.37 -4.03
CA LYS A 66 -9.39 -56.29 -4.72
C LYS A 66 -9.09 -56.02 -6.19
N ILE A 67 -8.01 -55.27 -6.41
CA ILE A 67 -7.20 -55.37 -7.62
C ILE A 67 -6.00 -56.25 -7.26
N SER A 68 -5.84 -57.37 -7.96
CA SER A 68 -4.69 -58.27 -7.88
C SER A 68 -3.43 -57.59 -8.44
N PRO A 69 -2.23 -57.87 -7.89
CA PRO A 69 -1.01 -57.25 -8.39
C PRO A 69 -0.69 -57.76 -9.80
N PRO A 70 -0.30 -56.87 -10.74
CA PRO A 70 0.13 -57.27 -12.07
C PRO A 70 1.44 -58.07 -11.98
N LYS A 71 1.50 -59.20 -12.70
CA LYS A 71 2.75 -59.96 -12.92
C LYS A 71 3.75 -59.06 -13.66
N ILE A 72 4.83 -58.71 -12.96
CA ILE A 72 5.96 -57.96 -13.50
C ILE A 72 6.67 -58.88 -14.50
N ILE A 73 6.61 -58.54 -15.78
CA ILE A 73 7.46 -59.14 -16.82
C ILE A 73 8.84 -58.51 -16.64
N VAL A 74 9.80 -59.31 -16.18
CA VAL A 74 11.21 -58.94 -16.07
C VAL A 74 11.78 -58.84 -17.48
N GLN A 75 11.71 -57.65 -18.07
CA GLN A 75 12.47 -57.32 -19.27
C GLN A 75 13.95 -57.19 -18.86
N GLN A 76 14.80 -57.97 -19.51
CA GLN A 76 16.25 -57.93 -19.32
C GLN A 76 16.76 -56.51 -19.56
N GLN A 77 17.39 -55.95 -18.52
CA GLN A 77 17.92 -54.61 -18.51
C GLN A 77 19.09 -54.53 -19.50
N THR A 78 18.91 -53.75 -20.56
CA THR A 78 20.06 -53.21 -21.29
C THR A 78 20.74 -52.17 -20.40
N PRO A 79 22.09 -52.10 -20.40
CA PRO A 79 22.81 -51.20 -19.51
C PRO A 79 22.39 -49.75 -19.77
N PRO A 80 22.05 -48.98 -18.72
CA PRO A 80 21.58 -47.62 -18.87
C PRO A 80 22.67 -46.76 -19.48
N ARG A 81 22.42 -46.22 -20.68
CA ARG A 81 23.26 -45.15 -21.24
C ARG A 81 23.25 -43.98 -20.25
N PRO A 82 24.40 -43.36 -19.94
CA PRO A 82 24.43 -42.20 -19.07
C PRO A 82 23.60 -41.09 -19.71
N ILE A 83 22.41 -40.84 -19.16
CA ILE A 83 21.55 -39.73 -19.53
C ILE A 83 22.31 -38.47 -19.08
N GLN A 84 22.98 -37.82 -20.04
CA GLN A 84 23.50 -36.48 -19.83
C GLN A 84 22.30 -35.60 -19.49
N LYS A 85 22.11 -35.31 -18.20
CA LYS A 85 21.12 -34.35 -17.72
C LYS A 85 21.49 -33.01 -18.35
N GLN A 86 20.87 -32.69 -19.48
CA GLN A 86 20.86 -31.34 -19.99
C GLN A 86 20.17 -30.50 -18.92
N ILE A 87 20.98 -29.76 -18.16
CA ILE A 87 20.49 -28.78 -17.20
C ILE A 87 19.75 -27.76 -18.06
N SER A 88 18.42 -27.88 -18.11
CA SER A 88 17.57 -26.90 -18.77
C SER A 88 17.87 -25.56 -18.10
N ARG A 89 18.49 -24.65 -18.87
CA ARG A 89 18.75 -23.31 -18.38
C ARG A 89 17.40 -22.72 -17.96
N PRO A 90 17.27 -22.19 -16.74
CA PRO A 90 16.02 -21.62 -16.28
C PRO A 90 15.60 -20.54 -17.28
N VAL A 91 14.37 -20.64 -17.78
CA VAL A 91 13.77 -19.61 -18.63
C VAL A 91 13.65 -18.35 -17.77
N VAL A 92 14.57 -17.42 -17.97
CA VAL A 92 14.53 -16.11 -17.30
C VAL A 92 13.30 -15.40 -17.85
N LYS A 93 12.24 -15.33 -17.05
CA LYS A 93 11.06 -14.52 -17.37
C LYS A 93 11.55 -13.08 -17.42
N GLN A 94 11.65 -12.51 -18.63
CA GLN A 94 11.88 -11.09 -18.81
C GLN A 94 10.67 -10.36 -18.22
N THR A 95 10.83 -9.81 -17.02
CA THR A 95 9.80 -8.93 -16.47
C THR A 95 9.81 -7.67 -17.33
N LEU A 96 8.67 -7.35 -17.94
CA LEU A 96 8.50 -6.09 -18.67
C LEU A 96 8.74 -4.94 -17.68
N PHE A 97 9.86 -4.24 -17.87
CA PHE A 97 10.25 -3.11 -17.03
C PHE A 97 9.73 -1.84 -17.68
N ILE A 98 8.75 -1.21 -17.04
CA ILE A 98 8.26 0.11 -17.46
C ILE A 98 9.26 1.14 -16.90
N PRO A 99 9.91 1.96 -17.75
CA PRO A 99 10.83 2.98 -17.28
C PRO A 99 10.08 4.02 -16.45
N GLU A 100 10.70 4.48 -15.36
CA GLU A 100 10.12 5.53 -14.52
C GLU A 100 10.06 6.86 -15.30
N PRO A 101 8.95 7.61 -15.19
CA PRO A 101 8.82 8.92 -15.83
C PRO A 101 9.86 9.88 -15.24
N LYS A 102 10.76 10.38 -16.09
CA LYS A 102 11.74 11.40 -15.72
C LYS A 102 11.16 12.78 -15.92
N LEU A 103 11.42 13.67 -14.95
CA LEU A 103 11.11 15.08 -15.12
C LEU A 103 11.96 15.65 -16.27
N PRO A 104 11.41 16.48 -17.17
CA PRO A 104 12.19 17.16 -18.19
C PRO A 104 13.36 17.94 -17.59
N GLU A 105 14.48 18.03 -18.30
CA GLU A 105 15.72 18.68 -17.84
C GLU A 105 15.49 20.13 -17.40
N TYR A 106 14.66 20.85 -18.17
CA TYR A 106 14.30 22.24 -17.84
C TYR A 106 13.48 22.37 -16.56
N LEU A 107 12.83 21.32 -16.04
CA LEU A 107 12.08 21.35 -14.77
C LEU A 107 12.89 20.84 -13.59
N GLU A 108 14.15 20.43 -13.79
CA GLU A 108 14.94 19.84 -12.69
C GLU A 108 15.20 20.80 -11.54
N TYR A 109 15.15 22.11 -11.78
CA TYR A 109 15.23 23.13 -10.73
C TYR A 109 14.08 23.07 -9.73
N LEU A 110 12.96 22.42 -10.09
CA LEU A 110 11.83 22.19 -9.18
C LEU A 110 12.09 21.04 -8.21
N LYS A 111 13.12 20.21 -8.46
CA LYS A 111 13.47 19.13 -7.52
C LYS A 111 14.06 19.76 -6.26
N PRO A 112 13.62 19.34 -5.07
CA PRO A 112 14.19 19.85 -3.84
C PRO A 112 15.66 19.45 -3.74
N ALA A 113 16.54 20.43 -3.58
CA ALA A 113 17.96 20.21 -3.35
C ALA A 113 18.22 20.08 -1.83
N PRO A 114 19.05 19.12 -1.39
CA PRO A 114 19.36 18.98 0.03
C PRO A 114 20.15 20.19 0.51
N ASN A 115 19.61 20.92 1.48
CA ASN A 115 20.34 22.00 2.16
C ASN A 115 20.84 21.50 3.53
N THR A 116 22.16 21.61 3.75
CA THR A 116 22.83 21.17 4.99
C THR A 116 22.71 22.19 6.13
N GLU A 117 22.39 23.45 5.82
CA GLU A 117 22.38 24.54 6.81
C GLU A 117 21.14 24.54 7.71
N ILE A 118 20.07 23.88 7.29
CA ILE A 118 18.78 23.89 7.98
C ILE A 118 18.71 22.67 8.91
N GLU A 119 19.15 22.84 10.16
CA GLU A 119 18.92 21.84 11.22
C GLU A 119 17.48 21.93 11.74
N MET A 120 16.78 20.79 11.74
CA MET A 120 15.42 20.68 12.25
C MET A 120 15.40 19.81 13.50
N ASP A 121 14.86 20.34 14.59
CA ASP A 121 14.59 19.60 15.80
C ASP A 121 13.23 18.89 15.70
N LEU A 122 13.26 17.56 15.62
CA LEU A 122 12.12 16.65 15.57
C LEU A 122 11.92 15.87 16.88
N TRP A 123 12.44 16.40 18.00
CA TRP A 123 12.26 15.88 19.35
C TRP A 123 12.69 14.40 19.47
N LYS A 124 11.71 13.48 19.57
CA LYS A 124 11.89 12.04 19.78
C LYS A 124 12.55 11.37 18.57
N LEU A 125 12.37 11.95 17.38
CA LEU A 125 12.90 11.42 16.13
C LEU A 125 14.34 11.87 15.84
N ASN A 126 14.89 12.82 16.60
CA ASN A 126 16.25 13.34 16.40
C ASN A 126 17.33 12.27 16.29
N PRO A 127 17.36 11.22 17.15
CA PRO A 127 18.38 10.18 17.03
C PRO A 127 18.31 9.46 15.68
N LEU A 128 17.09 9.19 15.20
CA LEU A 128 16.86 8.52 13.92
C LEU A 128 17.17 9.43 12.73
N VAL A 129 17.00 10.75 12.88
CA VAL A 129 17.29 11.75 11.85
C VAL A 129 18.80 11.99 11.71
N LYS A 130 19.55 11.94 12.82
CA LYS A 130 21.01 12.06 12.79
C LYS A 130 21.72 10.82 12.25
N ASP A 131 21.10 9.64 12.36
CA ASP A 131 21.69 8.39 11.87
C ASP A 131 21.70 8.28 10.34
N GLN A 132 22.87 8.25 9.72
CA GLN A 132 23.03 8.12 8.26
C GLN A 132 22.56 6.76 7.71
N ALA A 133 22.50 5.71 8.53
CA ALA A 133 22.05 4.39 8.10
C ALA A 133 20.53 4.37 7.83
N VAL A 134 19.76 5.28 8.45
CA VAL A 134 18.31 5.38 8.32
C VAL A 134 17.95 6.26 7.11
N ARG A 135 17.14 5.73 6.19
CA ARG A 135 16.70 6.45 4.97
C ARG A 135 15.24 6.88 5.04
N ILE A 136 14.38 6.04 5.61
CA ILE A 136 12.94 6.26 5.68
C ILE A 136 12.49 5.99 7.12
N ILE A 137 11.68 6.88 7.67
CA ILE A 137 11.07 6.76 8.99
C ILE A 137 9.56 6.79 8.77
N GLU A 138 8.88 5.71 9.10
CA GLU A 138 7.43 5.59 9.02
C GLU A 138 6.83 5.62 10.42
N VAL A 139 5.83 6.49 10.60
CA VAL A 139 5.15 6.69 11.88
C VAL A 139 3.67 6.53 11.66
N ASN A 140 3.08 5.58 12.38
CA ASN A 140 1.63 5.45 12.54
C ASN A 140 1.26 5.91 13.96
N PRO A 141 0.05 6.44 14.18
CA PRO A 141 -0.39 6.89 15.49
C PRO A 141 -0.46 5.71 16.48
N ASP A 142 0.06 5.91 17.69
CA ASP A 142 0.02 4.95 18.79
C ASP A 142 0.76 3.60 18.51
N GLU A 143 1.55 3.54 17.43
CA GLU A 143 2.38 2.40 17.07
C GLU A 143 3.88 2.70 17.22
N LYS A 144 4.68 1.64 17.21
CA LYS A 144 6.14 1.74 17.19
C LYS A 144 6.63 2.26 15.85
N VAL A 145 7.54 3.23 15.88
CA VAL A 145 8.14 3.80 14.68
C VAL A 145 8.93 2.75 13.91
N VAL A 146 8.67 2.63 12.61
CA VAL A 146 9.35 1.72 11.70
C VAL A 146 10.40 2.49 10.91
N VAL A 147 11.65 2.02 10.92
CA VAL A 147 12.75 2.61 10.18
C VAL A 147 13.20 1.67 9.07
N THR A 148 13.42 2.22 7.88
CA THR A 148 14.00 1.51 6.75
C THR A 148 15.31 2.19 6.35
N GLY A 149 16.36 1.39 6.19
CA GLY A 149 17.70 1.89 5.94
C GLY A 149 18.62 0.82 5.35
N THR A 150 19.93 1.02 5.51
CA THR A 150 20.94 0.03 5.10
C THR A 150 20.76 -1.32 5.81
N MET A 151 20.20 -1.30 7.02
CA MET A 151 19.97 -2.48 7.86
C MET A 151 18.64 -3.21 7.58
N GLY A 152 17.95 -2.87 6.48
CA GLY A 152 16.59 -3.33 6.19
C GLY A 152 15.54 -2.54 6.97
N THR A 153 14.37 -3.15 7.18
CA THR A 153 13.25 -2.57 7.93
C THR A 153 13.25 -3.07 9.37
N LYS A 154 13.33 -2.16 10.35
CA LYS A 154 13.33 -2.48 11.78
C LYS A 154 12.33 -1.63 12.55
N GLN A 155 11.69 -2.21 13.54
CA GLN A 155 10.86 -1.49 14.49
C GLN A 155 11.72 -0.91 15.62
N THR A 156 11.45 0.32 16.01
CA THR A 156 12.12 0.98 17.14
C THR A 156 11.26 0.91 18.41
N GLY A 157 11.85 1.26 19.56
CA GLY A 157 11.13 1.35 20.83
C GLY A 157 10.38 2.68 21.03
N ILE A 158 10.43 3.58 20.05
CA ILE A 158 9.81 4.90 20.15
C ILE A 158 8.34 4.78 19.72
N VAL A 159 7.45 5.27 20.57
CA VAL A 159 6.01 5.40 20.28
C VAL A 159 5.66 6.88 20.25
N LEU A 160 4.92 7.28 19.22
CA LEU A 160 4.48 8.66 19.02
C LEU A 160 2.96 8.75 19.13
N ASN A 161 2.52 9.65 19.99
CA ASN A 161 1.10 9.97 20.13
C ASN A 161 0.67 10.92 18.99
N LYS A 162 -0.64 11.07 18.80
CA LYS A 162 -1.21 12.00 17.81
C LYS A 162 -0.67 13.43 17.98
N GLU A 163 -0.59 13.91 19.22
CA GLU A 163 -0.05 15.23 19.52
C GLU A 163 1.43 15.39 19.12
N ASP A 164 2.24 14.35 19.31
CA ASP A 164 3.65 14.40 18.92
C ASP A 164 3.79 14.47 17.40
N ILE A 165 2.93 13.73 16.67
CA ILE A 165 2.85 13.73 15.22
C ILE A 165 2.46 15.13 14.70
N ASP A 166 1.42 15.73 15.29
CA ASP A 166 0.96 17.06 14.89
C ASP A 166 2.02 18.13 15.17
N ARG A 167 2.78 18.02 16.28
CA ARG A 167 3.94 18.89 16.55
C ARG A 167 5.02 18.78 15.48
N VAL A 168 5.34 17.55 15.04
CA VAL A 168 6.30 17.34 13.95
C VAL A 168 5.81 18.01 12.67
N ILE A 169 4.54 17.80 12.29
CA ILE A 169 3.95 18.39 11.08
C ILE A 169 3.96 19.92 11.15
N ASN A 170 3.57 20.50 12.29
CA ASN A 170 3.57 21.95 12.50
C ASN A 170 4.98 22.55 12.41
N ARG A 171 6.01 21.83 12.88
CA ARG A 171 7.39 22.29 12.75
C ARG A 171 7.86 22.32 11.30
N PHE A 172 7.48 21.32 10.50
CA PHE A 172 7.73 21.34 9.06
C PHE A 172 6.98 22.50 8.37
N ALA A 173 5.75 22.79 8.79
CA ALA A 173 4.95 23.88 8.26
C ALA A 173 5.55 25.26 8.55
N GLU A 174 6.05 25.47 9.77
CA GLU A 174 6.71 26.70 10.18
C GLU A 174 7.99 26.97 9.37
N ILE A 175 8.84 25.94 9.22
CA ILE A 175 10.13 26.07 8.53
C ILE A 175 9.94 26.23 7.02
N SER A 176 9.01 25.47 6.43
CA SER A 176 8.73 25.53 4.99
C SER A 176 7.84 26.72 4.59
N LYS A 177 7.17 27.36 5.55
CA LYS A 177 6.12 28.37 5.35
C LYS A 177 4.93 27.85 4.53
N ILE A 178 4.69 26.53 4.54
CA ILE A 178 3.55 25.90 3.85
C ILE A 178 2.50 25.52 4.90
N PRO A 179 1.28 26.07 4.84
CA PRO A 179 0.23 25.79 5.81
C PRO A 179 -0.24 24.33 5.76
N THR A 180 -0.65 23.81 6.90
CA THR A 180 -1.19 22.45 7.04
C THR A 180 -2.67 22.42 6.66
N ASN A 181 -3.02 21.56 5.70
CA ASN A 181 -4.40 21.33 5.27
C ASN A 181 -4.77 19.85 5.47
N GLU A 182 -6.06 19.55 5.66
CA GLU A 182 -6.54 18.16 5.72
C GLU A 182 -6.29 17.44 4.38
N GLY A 183 -5.87 16.17 4.46
CA GLY A 183 -5.50 15.36 3.29
C GLY A 183 -4.00 15.06 3.20
N VAL A 184 -3.45 15.06 1.98
CA VAL A 184 -2.06 14.69 1.73
C VAL A 184 -1.16 15.93 1.79
N TYR A 185 -0.28 15.97 2.79
CA TYR A 185 0.68 17.03 3.01
C TYR A 185 2.09 16.54 2.62
N LYS A 186 2.68 17.16 1.59
CA LYS A 186 4.04 16.83 1.13
C LYS A 186 4.90 18.08 1.14
N VAL A 187 6.02 18.01 1.85
CA VAL A 187 6.93 19.14 1.98
C VAL A 187 8.37 18.67 2.10
N ALA A 188 9.28 19.45 1.52
CA ALA A 188 10.71 19.24 1.64
C ALA A 188 11.30 20.37 2.49
N SER A 189 12.13 20.02 3.48
CA SER A 189 12.83 20.98 4.32
C SER A 189 14.23 20.46 4.65
N GLY A 190 15.25 21.23 4.31
CA GLY A 190 16.65 20.83 4.46
C GLY A 190 16.97 19.57 3.65
N ASN A 191 17.37 18.51 4.33
CA ASN A 191 17.65 17.19 3.75
C ASN A 191 16.52 16.17 3.96
N LEU A 192 15.34 16.60 4.44
CA LEU A 192 14.20 15.74 4.75
C LEU A 192 13.02 16.05 3.82
N ILE A 193 12.30 14.99 3.44
CA ILE A 193 11.02 15.06 2.73
C ILE A 193 9.97 14.43 3.65
N LEU A 194 9.02 15.25 4.10
CA LEU A 194 7.86 14.81 4.84
C LEU A 194 6.72 14.50 3.86
N SER A 195 6.12 13.32 4.02
CA SER A 195 4.85 12.96 3.41
C SER A 195 3.90 12.52 4.52
N ALA A 196 2.91 13.34 4.83
CA ALA A 196 1.92 13.09 5.85
C ALA A 196 0.52 12.98 5.23
N ILE A 197 -0.32 12.12 5.82
CA ILE A 197 -1.75 12.07 5.59
C ILE A 197 -2.39 12.58 6.87
N ILE A 198 -2.94 13.78 6.81
CA ILE A 198 -3.61 14.45 7.91
C ILE A 198 -5.09 14.13 7.79
N SER A 199 -5.64 13.42 8.78
CA SER A 199 -7.06 13.10 8.82
C SER A 199 -7.59 13.21 10.24
N SER A 200 -8.70 13.93 10.38
CA SER A 200 -9.45 14.04 11.64
C SER A 200 -10.00 12.71 12.14
N VAL A 201 -10.31 11.78 11.24
CA VAL A 201 -11.02 10.52 11.55
C VAL A 201 -10.07 9.39 11.92
N ILE A 202 -9.06 9.13 11.09
CA ILE A 202 -8.14 7.99 11.26
C ILE A 202 -6.84 8.36 12.00
N GLY A 203 -6.61 9.66 12.22
CA GLY A 203 -5.37 10.19 12.75
C GLY A 203 -4.33 10.46 11.67
N SER A 204 -3.28 11.19 12.06
CA SER A 204 -2.19 11.58 11.19
C SER A 204 -1.19 10.44 11.01
N LYS A 205 -0.88 10.07 9.76
CA LYS A 205 0.21 9.15 9.41
C LYS A 205 1.31 9.92 8.71
N LEU A 206 2.58 9.68 9.05
CA LEU A 206 3.69 10.37 8.39
C LEU A 206 4.82 9.44 7.97
N ILE A 207 5.51 9.87 6.91
CA ILE A 207 6.71 9.24 6.36
C ILE A 207 7.74 10.34 6.16
N ILE A 208 8.90 10.20 6.79
CA ILE A 208 10.04 11.10 6.62
C ILE A 208 11.10 10.36 5.82
N LYS A 209 11.41 10.89 4.63
CA LYS A 209 12.46 10.37 3.76
C LYS A 209 13.67 11.30 3.79
N LYS A 210 14.85 10.75 4.04
CA LYS A 210 16.11 11.50 3.91
C LYS A 210 16.51 11.56 2.45
N MET A 211 16.88 12.75 1.99
CA MET A 211 17.51 12.91 0.69
C MET A 211 18.91 12.31 0.73
N ALA A 212 19.28 11.57 -0.30
CA ALA A 212 20.66 11.17 -0.47
C ALA A 212 21.50 12.43 -0.75
N PRO A 213 22.70 12.56 -0.17
CA PRO A 213 23.61 13.64 -0.55
C PRO A 213 23.88 13.52 -2.05
N ASN A 214 23.48 14.54 -2.81
CA ASN A 214 23.57 14.51 -4.25
C ASN A 214 25.07 14.56 -4.63
N GLN A 215 25.59 13.49 -5.24
CA GLN A 215 27.00 13.40 -5.66
C GLN A 215 27.39 14.47 -6.70
N GLN A 216 26.40 15.13 -7.31
CA GLN A 216 26.61 16.24 -8.26
C GLN A 216 27.39 17.42 -7.66
N SER A 217 27.33 17.62 -6.34
CA SER A 217 28.09 18.68 -5.65
C SER A 217 29.61 18.45 -5.66
N GLN A 218 30.10 17.26 -6.05
CA GLN A 218 31.54 16.99 -6.13
C GLN A 218 32.16 17.43 -7.47
N PHE A 219 31.37 17.60 -8.54
CA PHE A 219 31.89 17.93 -9.86
C PHE A 219 32.03 19.44 -10.11
N SER A 220 31.29 20.29 -9.39
CA SER A 220 31.39 21.75 -9.53
C SER A 220 32.66 22.35 -8.92
N ASN A 221 33.37 21.60 -8.06
CA ASN A 221 34.65 22.04 -7.48
C ASN A 221 35.87 21.74 -8.36
N LEU A 222 35.71 21.03 -9.49
CA LEU A 222 36.83 20.73 -10.40
C LEU A 222 37.02 21.76 -11.52
N GLN A 223 36.08 22.70 -11.73
CA GLN A 223 36.18 23.72 -12.79
C GLN A 223 36.66 25.09 -12.31
N LYS A 224 37.15 25.20 -11.06
CA LYS A 224 37.72 26.44 -10.48
C LYS A 224 39.22 26.36 -10.22
N LYS A 225 39.96 25.54 -10.96
CA LYS A 225 41.43 25.53 -10.96
C LYS A 225 41.97 25.83 -12.34
#